data_AF-U1PC17-F1
#
_entry.id   AF-U1PC17-F1
#
_cell.length_a   1.000
_cell.length_b   1.000
_cell.length_c   1.000
_cell.angle_alpha   90.00
_cell.angle_beta   90.00
_cell.angle_gamma   90.00
#
_symmetry.space_group_name_H-M   'P 1'
#
loop_
_entity.id
_entity.type
_entity.pdbx_description
1 polymer ?
#
loop_
_entity_poly.entity_id
_entity_poly.type
_entity_poly.pdbx_seq_one_letter_code
_entity_poly.pdbx_strand_id
1 'polypeptide(L)'
;MLTDHVGAVAPEEDLPDRAIHDRDVEWLNAADAVVAEVTVPSLGVGYEVGRAVAAGTPTLALYRPTGDHELSAMVRGCDAIELVEYNAIKTAAAAIAAFLE
;
A
#
# COMPACT_ATOMS: atom_id res chain seq x y z
N MET A 1 12.71 -9.63 -0.36
CA MET A 1 12.81 -9.50 -1.83
C MET A 1 12.00 -8.27 -2.18
N LEU A 2 12.62 -7.21 -2.71
CA LEU A 2 11.90 -5.95 -3.00
C LEU A 2 11.14 -6.13 -4.33
N THR A 3 9.82 -6.32 -4.29
CA THR A 3 9.01 -6.38 -5.51
C THR A 3 8.54 -4.98 -5.87
N ASP A 4 9.33 -4.29 -6.69
CA ASP A 4 8.97 -3.04 -7.35
C ASP A 4 7.64 -3.19 -8.10
N HIS A 5 6.66 -2.35 -7.79
CA HIS A 5 5.42 -2.20 -8.57
C HIS A 5 5.66 -1.26 -9.75
N VAL A 6 6.43 -1.70 -10.74
CA VAL A 6 6.39 -1.13 -12.10
C VAL A 6 6.45 -2.25 -13.15
N GLY A 7 5.29 -2.64 -13.66
CA GLY A 7 5.09 -2.84 -15.11
C GLY A 7 5.77 -4.03 -15.81
N ALA A 8 5.75 -5.22 -15.22
CA ALA A 8 6.07 -6.45 -15.96
C ALA A 8 5.23 -7.66 -15.51
N VAL A 9 3.93 -7.46 -15.36
CA VAL A 9 2.98 -8.58 -15.33
C VAL A 9 2.45 -8.72 -16.76
N ALA A 10 2.35 -9.95 -17.27
CA ALA A 10 1.63 -10.23 -18.52
C ALA A 10 0.28 -9.48 -18.53
N PRO A 11 -0.21 -9.00 -19.69
CA PRO A 11 -1.42 -8.19 -19.73
C PRO A 11 -2.51 -8.85 -18.90
N GLU A 12 -3.04 -8.11 -17.91
CA GLU A 12 -4.06 -8.58 -16.97
C GLU A 12 -5.36 -9.02 -17.68
N GLU A 13 -5.46 -8.76 -18.99
CA GLU A 13 -6.66 -8.88 -19.82
C GLU A 13 -7.19 -10.32 -20.00
N ASP A 14 -6.47 -11.36 -19.60
CA ASP A 14 -6.90 -12.77 -19.81
C ASP A 14 -7.18 -13.58 -18.52
N LEU A 15 -7.00 -13.01 -17.33
CA LEU A 15 -7.29 -13.73 -16.08
C LEU A 15 -8.70 -13.39 -15.57
N PRO A 16 -9.49 -14.40 -15.11
CA PRO A 16 -10.75 -14.12 -14.46
C PRO A 16 -10.51 -13.35 -13.14
N ASP A 17 -11.41 -12.43 -12.78
CA ASP A 17 -11.31 -11.56 -11.60
C ASP A 17 -10.89 -12.31 -10.32
N ARG A 18 -11.43 -13.52 -10.12
CA ARG A 18 -11.08 -14.37 -8.97
C ARG A 18 -9.61 -14.77 -8.96
N ALA A 19 -9.03 -15.11 -10.11
CA ALA A 19 -7.63 -15.50 -10.20
C ALA A 19 -6.70 -14.32 -9.92
N ILE A 20 -7.07 -13.11 -10.37
CA ILE A 20 -6.36 -11.87 -10.04
C ILE A 20 -6.42 -11.64 -8.53
N HIS A 21 -7.63 -11.63 -7.96
CA HIS A 21 -7.84 -11.47 -6.53
C HIS A 21 -7.05 -12.47 -5.68
N ASP A 22 -7.16 -13.77 -5.98
CA ASP A 22 -6.54 -14.83 -5.16
C ASP A 22 -5.01 -14.73 -5.20
N ARG A 23 -4.42 -14.41 -6.37
CA ARG A 23 -2.98 -14.18 -6.52
C ARG A 23 -2.51 -12.96 -5.75
N ASP A 24 -3.19 -11.83 -5.91
CA ASP A 24 -2.76 -10.56 -5.31
C ASP A 24 -2.88 -10.63 -3.78
N VAL A 25 -3.91 -11.33 -3.28
CA VAL A 25 -4.04 -11.69 -1.87
C VAL A 25 -2.93 -12.61 -1.39
N GLU A 26 -2.55 -13.62 -2.17
CA GLU A 26 -1.46 -14.53 -1.80
C GLU A 26 -0.14 -13.79 -1.67
N TRP A 27 0.16 -12.87 -2.59
CA TRP A 27 1.33 -11.99 -2.50
C TRP A 27 1.28 -11.08 -1.29
N LEU A 28 0.12 -10.47 -1.02
CA LEU A 28 -0.06 -9.62 0.16
C LEU A 28 0.20 -10.39 1.46
N ASN A 29 -0.30 -11.63 1.56
CA ASN A 29 -0.10 -12.48 2.74
C ASN A 29 1.34 -12.99 2.88
N ALA A 30 2.07 -13.11 1.77
CA ALA A 30 3.47 -13.54 1.75
C ALA A 30 4.47 -12.38 1.97
N ALA A 31 3.99 -11.13 1.95
CA ALA A 31 4.83 -9.96 2.11
C ALA A 31 5.35 -9.82 3.55
N ASP A 32 6.64 -9.52 3.69
CA ASP A 32 7.25 -9.19 4.98
C ASP A 32 6.75 -7.82 5.49
N ALA A 33 6.39 -6.91 4.58
CA ALA A 33 5.86 -5.58 4.86
C ALA A 33 5.09 -5.04 3.65
N VAL A 34 4.19 -4.08 3.89
CA VAL A 34 3.41 -3.38 2.87
C VAL A 34 3.70 -1.88 2.93
N VAL A 35 3.92 -1.27 1.77
CA VAL A 35 4.04 0.18 1.62
C VAL A 35 2.96 0.64 0.64
N ALA A 36 2.07 1.53 1.08
CA ALA A 36 0.96 2.03 0.28
C ALA A 36 1.03 3.55 0.10
N GLU A 37 0.86 4.04 -1.12
CA GLU A 37 0.62 5.46 -1.38
C GLU A 37 -0.89 5.72 -1.30
N VAL A 38 -1.31 6.59 -0.38
CA VAL A 38 -2.73 6.78 -0.01
C VAL A 38 -3.19 8.23 -0.20
N THR A 39 -2.51 9.00 -1.06
CA THR A 39 -2.91 10.37 -1.38
C THR A 39 -4.23 10.40 -2.14
N VAL A 40 -4.37 9.50 -3.12
CA VAL A 40 -5.59 9.39 -3.92
C VAL A 40 -6.45 8.25 -3.37
N PRO A 41 -7.72 8.49 -2.99
CA PRO A 41 -8.61 7.44 -2.53
C PRO A 41 -8.74 6.32 -3.56
N SER A 42 -8.48 5.08 -3.15
CA SER A 42 -8.60 3.89 -3.99
C SER A 42 -9.24 2.75 -3.20
N LEU A 43 -10.29 2.13 -3.77
CA LEU A 43 -10.95 0.98 -3.16
C LEU A 43 -10.01 -0.24 -3.12
N GLY A 44 -9.20 -0.46 -4.16
CA GLY A 44 -8.24 -1.55 -4.22
C GLY A 44 -7.14 -1.41 -3.17
N VAL A 45 -6.50 -0.24 -3.12
CA VAL A 45 -5.45 0.03 -2.11
C VAL A 45 -6.03 -0.03 -0.70
N GLY A 46 -7.24 0.52 -0.48
CA GLY A 46 -7.92 0.41 0.81
C GLY A 46 -8.23 -1.03 1.22
N TYR A 47 -8.60 -1.88 0.25
CA TYR A 47 -8.82 -3.30 0.46
C TYR A 47 -7.52 -4.02 0.86
N GLU A 48 -6.42 -3.77 0.16
CA GLU A 48 -5.10 -4.35 0.44
C GLU A 48 -4.55 -3.90 1.79
N VAL A 49 -4.60 -2.60 2.09
CA VAL A 49 -4.16 -2.05 3.39
C VAL A 49 -4.95 -2.66 4.54
N GLY A 50 -6.28 -2.75 4.42
CA GLY A 50 -7.11 -3.37 5.45
C GLY A 50 -6.79 -4.85 5.67
N ARG A 51 -6.49 -5.58 4.59
CA ARG A 51 -6.10 -7.00 4.64
C ARG A 51 -4.72 -7.19 5.26
N ALA A 52 -3.74 -6.36 4.91
CA ALA A 52 -2.39 -6.39 5.47
C ALA A 52 -2.42 -6.12 6.99
N VAL A 53 -3.15 -5.09 7.42
CA VAL A 53 -3.36 -4.78 8.84
C VAL A 53 -4.02 -5.94 9.58
N ALA A 54 -5.06 -6.54 9.01
CA ALA A 54 -5.76 -7.67 9.62
C ALA A 54 -4.88 -8.93 9.71
N ALA A 55 -3.94 -9.12 8.79
CA ALA A 55 -2.95 -10.20 8.80
C ALA A 55 -1.79 -9.94 9.78
N GLY A 56 -1.69 -8.73 10.33
CA GLY A 56 -0.57 -8.31 11.18
C GLY A 56 0.71 -8.01 10.39
N THR A 57 0.61 -7.85 9.06
CA THR A 57 1.73 -7.46 8.22
C THR A 57 2.09 -5.99 8.51
N PRO A 58 3.36 -5.68 8.83
CA PRO A 58 3.81 -4.30 8.98
C PRO A 58 3.38 -3.46 7.79
N THR A 59 2.71 -2.32 8.04
CA THR A 59 2.12 -1.51 6.98
C THR A 59 2.52 -0.03 7.14
N LEU A 60 3.20 0.51 6.13
CA LEU A 60 3.51 1.93 5.98
C LEU A 60 2.54 2.56 4.97
N ALA A 61 1.94 3.68 5.33
CA ALA A 61 1.13 4.51 4.45
C ALA A 61 1.82 5.85 4.19
N LEU A 62 1.99 6.20 2.92
CA LEU A 62 2.55 7.46 2.46
C LEU A 62 1.42 8.37 1.98
N TYR A 63 1.28 9.53 2.61
CA TYR A 63 0.22 10.49 2.29
C TYR A 63 0.81 11.86 1.94
N ARG A 64 0.38 12.46 0.83
CA ARG A 64 0.76 13.81 0.43
C ARG A 64 -0.43 14.75 0.66
N PRO A 65 -0.35 15.68 1.63
CA PRO A 65 -1.44 16.61 1.90
C PRO A 65 -1.46 17.74 0.83
N THR A 66 -1.89 17.43 -0.40
CA THR A 66 -1.99 18.42 -1.51
C THR A 66 -3.30 19.20 -1.52
N GLY A 67 -4.29 18.82 -0.71
CA GLY A 67 -5.57 19.54 -0.55
C GLY A 67 -6.71 19.10 -1.48
N ASP A 68 -6.44 18.25 -2.47
CA ASP A 68 -7.48 17.75 -3.39
C ASP A 68 -8.36 16.67 -2.74
N HIS A 69 -7.77 15.88 -1.83
CA HIS A 69 -8.47 14.85 -1.08
C HIS A 69 -7.91 14.76 0.34
N GLU A 70 -8.80 14.56 1.31
CA GLU A 70 -8.39 14.23 2.67
C GLU A 70 -8.19 12.72 2.82
N LEU A 71 -7.13 12.33 3.52
CA LEU A 71 -6.93 10.94 3.93
C LEU A 71 -8.14 10.43 4.72
N SER A 72 -8.60 9.22 4.39
CA SER A 72 -9.66 8.52 5.12
C SER A 72 -9.39 8.48 6.63
N ALA A 73 -10.40 8.83 7.44
CA ALA A 73 -10.34 8.72 8.90
C ALA A 73 -10.03 7.29 9.37
N MET A 74 -10.44 6.27 8.60
CA MET A 74 -10.15 4.86 8.90
C MET A 74 -8.67 4.55 8.81
N VAL A 75 -7.96 5.11 7.81
CA VAL A 75 -6.51 4.93 7.66
C VAL A 75 -5.77 5.81 8.66
N ARG A 76 -6.18 7.09 8.79
CA ARG A 76 -5.55 8.05 9.70
C ARG A 76 -5.64 7.65 11.17
N GLY A 77 -6.74 7.00 11.58
CA GLY A 77 -6.98 6.58 12.96
C GLY A 77 -6.56 5.14 13.28
N CYS A 78 -5.89 4.44 12.36
CA CYS A 78 -5.48 3.06 12.57
C CYS A 78 -4.06 2.98 13.12
N ASP A 79 -3.92 2.67 14.42
CA ASP A 79 -2.63 2.59 15.11
C ASP A 79 -1.69 1.49 14.56
N ALA A 80 -2.23 0.51 13.84
CA ALA A 80 -1.46 -0.54 13.18
C ALA A 80 -0.82 -0.10 11.85
N ILE A 81 -1.09 1.13 11.39
CA ILE A 81 -0.50 1.71 10.18
C ILE A 81 0.52 2.77 10.61
N GLU A 82 1.76 2.62 10.17
CA GLU A 82 2.72 3.72 10.22
C GLU A 82 2.35 4.73 9.14
N LEU A 83 1.90 5.93 9.53
CA LEU A 83 1.51 6.97 8.57
C LEU A 83 2.62 8.03 8.47
N VAL A 84 3.14 8.23 7.27
CA VAL A 84 4.09 9.30 6.96
C VAL A 84 3.49 10.27 5.97
N GLU A 85 3.38 11.52 6.40
CA GLU A 85 3.06 12.63 5.50
C GLU A 85 4.32 13.12 4.79
N TYR A 86 4.26 13.30 3.47
CA TYR A 86 5.41 13.70 2.65
C TYR A 86 5.03 14.78 1.64
N ASN A 87 6.00 15.60 1.24
CA ASN A 87 5.85 16.63 0.21
C ASN A 87 6.97 16.61 -0.85
N ALA A 88 7.90 15.66 -0.71
CA ALA A 88 9.02 15.46 -1.62
C ALA A 88 9.37 13.98 -1.70
N ILE A 89 9.80 13.52 -2.88
CA ILE A 89 10.23 12.13 -3.12
C ILE A 89 11.32 11.71 -2.13
N LYS A 90 12.24 12.63 -1.80
CA LYS A 90 13.30 12.37 -0.83
C LYS A 90 12.75 11.96 0.55
N THR A 91 11.67 12.59 1.01
CA THR A 91 11.04 12.28 2.29
C THR A 91 10.34 10.92 2.24
N ALA A 92 9.61 10.64 1.16
CA ALA A 92 8.99 9.33 0.95
C ALA A 92 10.04 8.20 0.90
N ALA A 93 11.12 8.39 0.15
CA ALA A 93 12.19 7.40 0.04
C ALA A 93 12.89 7.15 1.38
N ALA A 94 13.12 8.20 2.18
CA ALA A 94 13.70 8.06 3.51
C ALA A 94 12.77 7.30 4.47
N ALA A 95 11.46 7.55 4.39
CA ALA A 95 10.46 6.83 5.18
C ALA A 95 10.40 5.34 4.83
N ILE A 96 10.41 5.01 3.53
CA ILE A 96 10.46 3.62 3.06
C ILE A 96 11.74 2.93 3.56
N ALA A 97 12.89 3.59 3.44
CA ALA A 97 14.15 3.02 3.90
C ALA A 97 14.12 2.73 5.41
N ALA A 98 13.70 3.71 6.22
CA ALA A 98 13.61 3.56 7.67
C ALA A 98 12.61 2.47 8.11
N PHE A 99 11.54 2.27 7.35
CA PHE A 99 10.53 1.26 7.64
C PHE A 99 10.97 -0.17 7.28
N LEU A 100 11.88 -0.33 6.33
CA LEU A 100 12.38 -1.63 5.85
C LEU A 100 13.72 -2.06 6.50
N GLU A 101 14.31 -1.22 7.34
CA GLU A 101 15.50 -1.52 8.16
C GLU A 101 15.15 -2.34 9.41
#